data_AF-A0A918K358-F1
#
_entry.id   AF-A0A918K358-F1
#
_cell.length_a   1.000
_cell.length_b   1.000
_cell.length_c   1.000
_cell.angle_alpha   90.00
_cell.angle_beta   90.00
_cell.angle_gamma   90.00
#
_symmetry.space_group_name_H-M   'P 1'
#
loop_
_entity.id
_entity.type
_entity.pdbx_description
1 polymer ?
#
loop_
_entity_poly.entity_id
_entity_poly.type
_entity_poly.pdbx_seq_one_letter_code
_entity_poly.pdbx_strand_id
1 'polypeptide(L)'
;MKVLLLSPYHAASHAYWCDGLMAAFPDVDWTLKTQPARHFSWRIRAAGWLWALASDSDFKQQYDLVVATCLVDVGTLKAQCPALRDVPVWVYCHENQFAYPLSDRQQASHQTDWQFQSIVNLLSADWISFNTHFNRDTFFRGAQKLLKRFPEPLPGQPLDRLQRLSDVLPVPLTDALAELKHQPKEADLIVWNHRWEWDKQPERFLRALVRLKEQGTPFRLAMLGYGGGRSAEFDEMRDVLAERVVQWGEVSKEAYRDWLGRAGIGVSTAIHDFQGLSMLELAQAGATVVVPNRLAYPECLPGASFYPGSEKDAAQDVDDLVMVLTALLEGEAQPAPVRGRIPLWRELADSYRDKMTFIASMSLSQP
;
A
#
# COMPACT_ATOMS: atom_id res chain seq x y z
N MET A 1 -14.71 -7.48 -23.26
CA MET A 1 -13.87 -6.27 -23.16
C MET A 1 -12.42 -6.72 -23.10
N LYS A 2 -11.54 -6.09 -23.87
CA LYS A 2 -10.12 -6.39 -23.95
C LYS A 2 -9.30 -5.30 -23.27
N VAL A 3 -8.48 -5.68 -22.30
CA VAL A 3 -7.80 -4.72 -21.40
C VAL A 3 -6.31 -4.97 -21.34
N LEU A 4 -5.53 -3.92 -21.56
CA LEU A 4 -4.08 -3.92 -21.32
C LEU A 4 -3.80 -3.45 -19.89
N LEU A 5 -3.31 -4.36 -19.04
CA LEU A 5 -2.94 -4.07 -17.65
C LEU A 5 -1.42 -3.88 -17.54
N LEU A 6 -0.98 -2.74 -17.01
CA LEU A 6 0.42 -2.33 -16.98
C LEU A 6 0.93 -2.13 -15.55
N SER A 7 1.99 -2.86 -15.19
CA SER A 7 2.67 -2.76 -13.91
C SER A 7 4.20 -2.69 -14.09
N PRO A 8 4.79 -1.50 -14.19
CA PRO A 8 6.20 -1.28 -14.53
C PRO A 8 7.14 -1.50 -13.34
N TYR A 9 6.58 -1.74 -12.16
CA TYR A 9 7.30 -2.09 -10.95
C TYR A 9 6.49 -3.16 -10.21
N HIS A 10 6.51 -4.39 -10.72
CA HIS A 10 5.62 -5.46 -10.27
C HIS A 10 6.09 -6.10 -8.95
N ALA A 11 6.06 -5.30 -7.89
CA ALA A 11 6.34 -5.74 -6.52
C ALA A 11 5.12 -6.48 -5.94
N ALA A 12 5.26 -7.08 -4.76
CA ALA A 12 4.22 -7.89 -4.14
C ALA A 12 2.85 -7.19 -4.03
N SER A 13 2.81 -5.90 -3.67
CA SER A 13 1.56 -5.13 -3.60
C SER A 13 0.91 -4.90 -4.97
N HIS A 14 1.72 -4.70 -6.01
CA HIS A 14 1.24 -4.53 -7.38
C HIS A 14 0.72 -5.84 -7.93
N ALA A 15 1.46 -6.94 -7.71
CA ALA A 15 1.04 -8.29 -8.08
C ALA A 15 -0.28 -8.65 -7.40
N TYR A 16 -0.38 -8.42 -6.09
CA TYR A 16 -1.62 -8.65 -5.33
C TYR A 16 -2.84 -7.99 -5.97
N TRP A 17 -2.72 -6.71 -6.33
CA TRP A 17 -3.84 -5.99 -6.94
C TRP A 17 -4.11 -6.44 -8.39
N CYS A 18 -3.07 -6.61 -9.21
CA CYS A 18 -3.24 -7.07 -10.60
C CYS A 18 -3.87 -8.45 -10.66
N ASP A 19 -3.35 -9.40 -9.88
CA ASP A 19 -3.83 -10.78 -9.83
C ASP A 19 -5.25 -10.84 -9.28
N GLY A 20 -5.54 -10.07 -8.22
CA GLY A 20 -6.89 -9.94 -7.66
C GLY A 20 -7.89 -9.36 -8.68
N LEU A 21 -7.49 -8.33 -9.42
CA LEU A 21 -8.32 -7.70 -10.46
C LEU A 21 -8.65 -8.70 -11.57
N MET A 22 -7.64 -9.39 -12.10
CA MET A 22 -7.84 -10.37 -13.17
C MET A 22 -8.68 -11.56 -12.70
N ALA A 23 -8.46 -12.04 -11.46
CA ALA A 23 -9.23 -13.15 -10.89
C ALA A 23 -10.69 -12.78 -10.63
N ALA A 24 -10.99 -11.53 -10.26
CA ALA A 24 -12.35 -11.05 -10.06
C ALA A 24 -13.15 -10.93 -11.36
N PHE A 25 -12.48 -10.82 -12.51
CA PHE A 25 -13.10 -10.60 -13.82
C PHE A 25 -12.57 -11.56 -14.88
N PRO A 26 -12.89 -12.87 -14.79
CA PRO A 26 -12.40 -13.88 -15.73
C PRO A 26 -13.02 -13.77 -17.14
N ASP A 27 -14.09 -12.98 -17.30
CA ASP A 27 -14.75 -12.68 -18.57
C ASP A 27 -14.07 -11.54 -19.36
N VAL A 28 -13.11 -10.84 -18.76
CA VAL A 28 -12.31 -9.81 -19.42
C VAL A 28 -11.09 -10.45 -20.08
N ASP A 29 -10.81 -10.07 -21.33
CA ASP A 29 -9.62 -10.51 -22.07
C ASP A 29 -8.42 -9.66 -21.63
N TRP A 30 -7.67 -10.17 -20.65
CA TRP A 30 -6.54 -9.48 -20.03
C TRP A 30 -5.23 -9.72 -20.77
N THR A 31 -4.49 -8.64 -21.02
CA THR A 31 -3.07 -8.69 -21.36
C THR A 31 -2.28 -7.96 -20.28
N LEU A 32 -1.58 -8.70 -19.42
CA LEU A 32 -0.74 -8.12 -18.36
C LEU A 32 0.70 -7.95 -18.85
N LYS A 33 1.23 -6.73 -18.77
CA LYS A 33 2.66 -6.44 -18.99
C LYS A 33 3.30 -5.93 -17.71
N THR A 34 4.35 -6.64 -17.29
CA THR A 34 5.06 -6.35 -16.06
C THR A 34 6.53 -6.06 -16.33
N GLN A 35 7.14 -5.40 -15.35
CA GLN A 35 8.58 -5.26 -15.26
C GLN A 35 9.02 -5.53 -13.81
N PRO A 36 10.22 -6.12 -13.60
CA PRO A 36 10.64 -6.53 -12.27
C PRO A 36 10.90 -5.31 -11.38
N ALA A 37 10.49 -5.44 -10.11
CA ALA A 37 10.61 -4.45 -9.05
C ALA A 37 12.06 -4.27 -8.57
N ARG A 38 12.90 -3.70 -9.45
CA ARG A 38 14.30 -3.36 -9.17
C ARG A 38 14.69 -2.08 -9.89
N HIS A 39 15.67 -1.36 -9.35
CA HIS A 39 16.14 -0.08 -9.89
C HIS A 39 15.00 0.94 -10.05
N PHE A 40 14.31 1.26 -8.95
CA PHE A 40 13.09 2.07 -8.92
C PHE A 40 13.16 3.37 -9.75
N SER A 41 14.19 4.20 -9.55
CA SER A 41 14.36 5.47 -10.29
C SER A 41 14.43 5.25 -11.80
N TRP A 42 15.09 4.17 -12.22
CA TRP A 42 15.19 3.80 -13.62
C TRP A 42 13.86 3.26 -14.15
N ARG A 43 13.14 2.45 -13.38
CA ARG A 43 11.82 1.91 -13.77
C ARG A 43 10.81 3.01 -14.03
N ILE A 44 10.72 4.01 -13.15
CA ILE A 44 9.79 5.14 -13.32
C ILE A 44 10.01 5.89 -14.64
N ARG A 45 11.27 6.02 -15.09
CA ARG A 45 11.61 6.80 -16.30
C ARG A 45 11.67 5.97 -17.59
N ALA A 46 12.10 4.72 -17.50
CA ALA A 46 12.40 3.90 -18.67
C ALA A 46 11.27 2.97 -19.06
N ALA A 47 10.31 2.68 -18.17
CA ALA A 47 9.34 1.61 -18.40
C ALA A 47 8.54 1.77 -19.70
N GLY A 48 8.05 2.98 -19.98
CA GLY A 48 7.33 3.30 -21.21
C GLY A 48 8.19 3.06 -22.46
N TRP A 49 9.44 3.50 -22.43
CA TRP A 49 10.40 3.30 -23.54
C TRP A 49 10.75 1.83 -23.76
N LEU A 50 10.96 1.06 -22.70
CA LEU A 50 11.28 -0.37 -22.82
C LEU A 50 10.16 -1.13 -23.51
N TRP A 51 8.90 -0.79 -23.21
CA TRP A 51 7.75 -1.40 -23.86
C TRP A 51 7.55 -0.88 -25.28
N ALA A 52 7.66 0.43 -25.50
CA ALA A 52 7.47 1.03 -26.82
C ALA A 52 8.52 0.60 -27.85
N LEU A 53 9.77 0.41 -27.42
CA LEU A 53 10.87 -0.04 -28.28
C LEU A 53 10.94 -1.58 -28.38
N ALA A 54 10.22 -2.31 -27.54
CA ALA A 54 10.16 -3.76 -27.66
C ALA A 54 9.42 -4.15 -28.94
N SER A 55 9.90 -5.19 -29.62
CA SER A 55 9.19 -5.81 -30.76
C SER A 55 8.05 -6.71 -30.27
N ASP A 56 7.20 -6.16 -29.41
CA ASP A 56 6.13 -6.84 -28.73
C ASP A 56 4.80 -6.52 -29.42
N SER A 57 4.14 -7.56 -29.96
CA SER A 57 2.89 -7.39 -30.69
C SER A 57 1.77 -6.86 -29.82
N ASP A 58 1.82 -7.06 -28.50
CA ASP A 58 0.76 -6.65 -27.59
C ASP A 58 0.54 -5.14 -27.59
N PHE A 59 1.57 -4.33 -27.80
CA PHE A 59 1.47 -2.87 -27.90
C PHE A 59 0.99 -2.37 -29.27
N LYS A 60 0.73 -3.29 -30.21
CA LYS A 60 0.17 -3.01 -31.55
C LYS A 60 -1.28 -3.47 -31.69
N GLN A 61 -1.84 -4.09 -30.65
CA GLN A 61 -3.22 -4.56 -30.63
C GLN A 61 -4.18 -3.43 -30.24
N GLN A 62 -5.44 -3.56 -30.67
CA GLN A 62 -6.53 -2.70 -30.21
C GLN A 62 -7.02 -3.19 -28.83
N TYR A 63 -7.28 -2.25 -27.93
CA TYR A 63 -7.83 -2.51 -26.59
C TYR A 63 -9.02 -1.56 -26.35
N ASP A 64 -9.96 -2.01 -25.52
CA ASP A 64 -11.07 -1.18 -25.08
C ASP A 64 -10.65 -0.24 -23.92
N LEU A 65 -9.62 -0.65 -23.16
CA LEU A 65 -9.13 0.07 -21.99
C LEU A 65 -7.66 -0.26 -21.72
N VAL A 66 -6.89 0.75 -21.31
CA VAL A 66 -5.59 0.56 -20.63
C VAL A 66 -5.79 0.80 -19.14
N VAL A 67 -5.40 -0.17 -18.32
CA VAL A 67 -5.32 -0.03 -16.86
C VAL A 67 -3.85 0.02 -16.47
N ALA A 68 -3.43 1.07 -15.78
CA ALA A 68 -2.03 1.30 -15.46
C ALA A 68 -1.85 1.58 -13.98
N THR A 69 -0.86 0.95 -13.34
CA THR A 69 -0.45 1.43 -12.01
C THR A 69 0.20 2.80 -12.11
N CYS A 70 0.15 3.60 -11.04
CA CYS A 70 0.56 5.00 -11.03
C CYS A 70 2.04 5.28 -11.36
N LEU A 71 2.87 4.24 -11.49
CA LEU A 71 4.28 4.34 -11.86
C LEU A 71 4.54 4.22 -13.37
N VAL A 72 3.51 3.92 -14.18
CA VAL A 72 3.65 3.84 -15.64
C VAL A 72 3.95 5.22 -16.22
N ASP A 73 4.78 5.31 -17.26
CA ASP A 73 4.88 6.51 -18.07
C ASP A 73 3.86 6.45 -19.22
N VAL A 74 2.59 6.77 -18.89
CA VAL A 74 1.47 6.67 -19.84
C VAL A 74 1.68 7.63 -21.02
N GLY A 75 2.22 8.82 -20.77
CA GLY A 75 2.47 9.82 -21.81
C GLY A 75 3.39 9.29 -22.90
N THR A 76 4.51 8.67 -22.51
CA THR A 76 5.42 8.03 -23.47
C THR A 76 4.75 6.90 -24.24
N LEU A 77 3.95 6.05 -23.58
CA LEU A 77 3.27 4.94 -24.26
C LEU A 77 2.25 5.44 -25.30
N LYS A 78 1.39 6.41 -24.96
CA LYS A 78 0.42 6.96 -25.92
C LYS A 78 1.12 7.66 -27.10
N ALA A 79 2.28 8.27 -26.86
CA ALA A 79 3.06 8.92 -27.91
C ALA A 79 3.76 7.92 -28.86
N GLN A 80 4.33 6.85 -28.30
CA GLN A 80 5.20 5.93 -29.04
C GLN A 80 4.49 4.68 -29.57
N CYS A 81 3.30 4.34 -29.03
CA CYS A 81 2.51 3.19 -29.46
C CYS A 81 1.21 3.69 -30.13
N PRO A 82 1.16 3.83 -31.48
CA PRO A 82 -0.02 4.38 -32.17
C PRO A 82 -1.34 3.66 -31.86
N ALA A 83 -1.30 2.36 -31.63
CA ALA A 83 -2.49 1.57 -31.29
C ALA A 83 -3.10 1.91 -29.91
N LEU A 84 -2.34 2.56 -29.02
CA LEU A 84 -2.78 2.95 -27.68
C LEU A 84 -3.14 4.43 -27.56
N ARG A 85 -2.96 5.22 -28.64
CA ARG A 85 -3.07 6.68 -28.60
C ARG A 85 -4.45 7.14 -28.13
N ASP A 86 -5.51 6.53 -28.66
CA ASP A 86 -6.89 6.95 -28.42
C ASP A 86 -7.64 6.01 -27.47
N VAL A 87 -6.93 5.03 -26.91
CA VAL A 87 -7.48 4.09 -25.92
C VAL A 87 -7.63 4.83 -24.57
N PRO A 88 -8.79 4.75 -23.91
CA PRO A 88 -8.97 5.31 -22.56
C PRO A 88 -8.00 4.70 -21.57
N VAL A 89 -7.47 5.52 -20.67
CA VAL A 89 -6.51 5.11 -19.64
C VAL A 89 -7.08 5.32 -18.25
N TRP A 90 -7.23 4.23 -17.52
CA TRP A 90 -7.44 4.23 -16.08
C TRP A 90 -6.11 4.10 -15.35
N VAL A 91 -5.69 5.15 -14.63
CA VAL A 91 -4.54 5.07 -13.72
C VAL A 91 -5.00 4.74 -12.30
N TYR A 92 -4.46 3.66 -11.75
CA TYR A 92 -4.73 3.22 -10.39
C TYR A 92 -3.53 3.51 -9.47
N CYS A 93 -3.76 4.33 -8.46
CA CYS A 93 -2.78 4.79 -7.50
C CYS A 93 -2.94 4.03 -6.17
N HIS A 94 -2.18 2.95 -5.99
CA HIS A 94 -1.99 2.34 -4.65
C HIS A 94 -0.87 3.01 -3.84
N GLU A 95 -0.13 3.93 -4.47
CA GLU A 95 0.93 4.71 -3.84
C GLU A 95 1.05 6.12 -4.42
N ASN A 96 1.71 7.02 -3.71
CA ASN A 96 2.09 8.33 -4.25
C ASN A 96 3.45 8.83 -3.75
N GLN A 97 4.20 9.52 -4.61
CA GLN A 97 5.57 9.96 -4.33
C GLN A 97 5.66 11.20 -3.42
N PHE A 98 4.52 11.79 -3.03
CA PHE A 98 4.46 12.96 -2.15
C PHE A 98 4.37 12.62 -0.66
N ALA A 99 3.96 11.41 -0.32
CA ALA A 99 3.81 10.97 1.07
C ALA A 99 4.98 10.13 1.59
N TYR A 100 5.93 9.73 0.72
CA TYR A 100 7.12 9.00 1.16
C TYR A 100 8.02 9.89 2.03
N PRO A 101 8.48 9.38 3.19
CA PRO A 101 9.39 10.11 4.07
C PRO A 101 10.77 10.33 3.40
N LEU A 102 11.33 11.53 3.61
CA LEU A 102 12.65 11.93 3.11
C LEU A 102 13.75 11.39 4.02
N SER A 103 14.76 10.68 3.48
CA SER A 103 15.91 10.26 4.28
C SER A 103 17.17 11.12 4.09
N ASP A 104 17.42 11.72 2.91
CA ASP A 104 18.63 12.54 2.66
C ASP A 104 18.48 13.59 1.53
N ARG A 105 19.39 14.58 1.45
CA ARG A 105 19.35 15.70 0.48
C ARG A 105 19.51 15.28 -0.99
N GLN A 106 20.35 14.30 -1.30
CA GLN A 106 20.48 13.74 -2.66
C GLN A 106 19.24 12.92 -3.06
N GLN A 107 18.59 12.27 -2.09
CA GLN A 107 17.33 11.58 -2.33
C GLN A 107 16.18 12.57 -2.57
N ALA A 108 16.22 13.75 -1.95
CA ALA A 108 15.21 14.80 -2.15
C ALA A 108 15.10 15.29 -3.61
N SER A 109 16.22 15.37 -4.35
CA SER A 109 16.17 15.75 -5.78
C SER A 109 15.55 14.64 -6.64
N HIS A 110 15.91 13.37 -6.41
CA HIS A 110 15.27 12.24 -7.09
C HIS A 110 13.78 12.14 -6.76
N GLN A 111 13.41 12.45 -5.52
CA GLN A 111 12.00 12.46 -5.13
C GLN A 111 11.21 13.57 -5.83
N THR A 112 11.79 14.76 -6.00
CA THR A 112 11.14 15.84 -6.77
C THR A 112 10.85 15.41 -8.20
N ASP A 113 11.80 14.69 -8.81
CA ASP A 113 11.66 14.11 -10.14
C ASP A 113 10.53 13.07 -10.23
N TRP A 114 10.43 12.15 -9.26
CA TRP A 114 9.36 11.15 -9.20
C TRP A 114 8.00 11.77 -8.93
N GLN A 115 7.95 12.81 -8.08
CA GLN A 115 6.75 13.59 -7.81
C GLN A 115 6.24 14.27 -9.08
N PHE A 116 7.13 14.92 -9.83
CA PHE A 116 6.74 15.55 -11.09
C PHE A 116 6.31 14.51 -12.13
N GLN A 117 7.02 13.39 -12.26
CA GLN A 117 6.61 12.29 -13.14
C GLN A 117 5.21 11.78 -12.78
N SER A 118 4.89 11.69 -11.49
CA SER A 118 3.56 11.28 -11.03
C SER A 118 2.48 12.25 -11.52
N ILE A 119 2.72 13.56 -11.47
CA ILE A 119 1.80 14.58 -12.03
C ILE A 119 1.63 14.39 -13.55
N VAL A 120 2.75 14.29 -14.29
CA VAL A 120 2.73 14.10 -15.76
C VAL A 120 1.97 12.84 -16.16
N ASN A 121 2.15 11.76 -15.41
CA ASN A 121 1.45 10.52 -15.63
C ASN A 121 -0.07 10.70 -15.49
N LEU A 122 -0.52 11.30 -14.38
CA LEU A 122 -1.95 11.54 -14.15
C LEU A 122 -2.57 12.52 -15.16
N LEU A 123 -1.80 13.47 -15.70
CA LEU A 123 -2.27 14.34 -16.79
C LEU A 123 -2.57 13.58 -18.08
N SER A 124 -1.92 12.43 -18.28
CA SER A 124 -2.13 11.54 -19.43
C SER A 124 -3.27 10.53 -19.21
N ALA A 125 -3.90 10.54 -18.04
CA ALA A 125 -4.99 9.63 -17.69
C ALA A 125 -6.37 10.21 -18.05
N ASP A 126 -7.31 9.32 -18.35
CA ASP A 126 -8.73 9.64 -18.55
C ASP A 126 -9.51 9.54 -17.23
N TRP A 127 -9.10 8.63 -16.34
CA TRP A 127 -9.60 8.53 -14.98
C TRP A 127 -8.52 8.07 -14.01
N ILE A 128 -8.65 8.47 -12.74
CA ILE A 128 -7.70 8.18 -11.68
C ILE A 128 -8.44 7.60 -10.47
N SER A 129 -7.96 6.48 -9.93
CA SER A 129 -8.48 5.96 -8.65
C SER A 129 -7.36 5.85 -7.64
N PHE A 130 -7.60 6.35 -6.43
CA PHE A 130 -6.70 6.19 -5.30
C PHE A 130 -7.25 5.13 -4.35
N ASN A 131 -6.38 4.33 -3.74
CA ASN A 131 -6.82 3.31 -2.80
C ASN A 131 -7.43 3.87 -1.50
N THR A 132 -7.07 5.10 -1.10
CA THR A 132 -7.60 5.77 0.10
C THR A 132 -7.72 7.28 -0.10
N HIS A 133 -8.59 7.92 0.70
CA HIS A 133 -8.63 9.38 0.83
C HIS A 133 -7.30 9.93 1.33
N PHE A 134 -6.65 9.24 2.27
CA PHE A 134 -5.29 9.60 2.70
C PHE A 134 -4.32 9.69 1.52
N ASN A 135 -4.26 8.66 0.66
CA ASN A 135 -3.40 8.64 -0.51
C ASN A 135 -3.75 9.79 -1.48
N ARG A 136 -5.03 9.94 -1.82
CA ARG A 136 -5.53 11.02 -2.70
C ARG A 136 -5.17 12.42 -2.19
N ASP A 137 -5.49 12.70 -0.93
CA ASP A 137 -5.39 14.04 -0.38
C ASP A 137 -3.93 14.43 -0.08
N THR A 138 -3.07 13.45 0.26
CA THR A 138 -1.62 13.69 0.36
C THR A 138 -1.01 13.97 -1.01
N PHE A 139 -1.42 13.24 -2.06
CA PHE A 139 -1.00 13.53 -3.43
C PHE A 139 -1.37 14.95 -3.84
N PHE A 140 -2.65 15.36 -3.75
CA PHE A 140 -3.07 16.68 -4.22
C PHE A 140 -2.45 17.83 -3.41
N ARG A 141 -2.34 17.69 -2.08
CA ARG A 141 -1.64 18.68 -1.25
C ARG A 141 -0.15 18.78 -1.62
N GLY A 142 0.49 17.64 -1.86
CA GLY A 142 1.89 17.58 -2.28
C GLY A 142 2.12 18.21 -3.66
N ALA A 143 1.30 17.83 -4.64
CA ALA A 143 1.34 18.36 -6.00
C ALA A 143 1.11 19.87 -6.02
N GLN A 144 0.17 20.39 -5.23
CA GLN A 144 -0.08 21.82 -5.12
C GLN A 144 1.13 22.57 -4.54
N LYS A 145 1.78 22.01 -3.51
CA LYS A 145 3.01 22.60 -2.92
C LYS A 145 4.17 22.59 -3.93
N LEU A 146 4.31 21.51 -4.70
CA LEU A 146 5.36 21.40 -5.71
C LEU A 146 5.15 22.40 -6.84
N LEU A 147 3.95 22.46 -7.42
CA LEU A 147 3.66 23.36 -8.55
C LEU A 147 3.72 24.85 -8.17
N LYS A 148 3.48 25.22 -6.90
CA LYS A 148 3.70 26.60 -6.41
C LYS A 148 5.17 27.05 -6.50
N ARG A 149 6.11 26.12 -6.57
CA ARG A 149 7.55 26.38 -6.69
C ARG A 149 8.03 26.38 -8.15
N PHE A 150 7.15 26.10 -9.12
CA PHE A 150 7.53 26.08 -10.53
C PHE A 150 7.75 27.52 -11.03
N PRO A 151 8.79 27.75 -11.86
CA PRO A 151 9.06 29.08 -12.42
C PRO A 151 7.89 29.62 -13.25
N GLU A 152 7.18 28.72 -13.93
CA GLU A 152 6.05 29.05 -14.80
C GLU A 152 4.80 28.27 -14.35
N PRO A 153 3.65 28.94 -14.14
CA PRO A 153 2.41 28.26 -13.79
C PRO A 153 1.86 27.47 -14.98
N LEU A 154 1.38 26.24 -14.73
CA LEU A 154 0.70 25.47 -15.75
C LEU A 154 -0.65 26.10 -16.11
N PRO A 155 -1.01 26.21 -17.40
CA PRO A 155 -2.28 26.78 -17.83
C PRO A 155 -3.47 25.89 -17.45
N GLY A 156 -4.65 26.50 -17.24
CA GLY A 156 -5.92 25.78 -17.13
C GLY A 156 -6.17 25.02 -15.83
N GLN A 157 -5.43 25.31 -14.75
CA GLN A 157 -5.61 24.70 -13.41
C GLN A 157 -5.65 23.15 -13.46
N PRO A 158 -4.56 22.50 -13.91
CA PRO A 158 -4.58 21.06 -14.19
C PRO A 158 -4.95 20.20 -12.98
N LEU A 159 -4.56 20.60 -11.77
CA LEU A 159 -4.89 19.84 -10.55
C LEU A 159 -6.41 19.77 -10.29
N ASP A 160 -7.17 20.81 -10.64
CA ASP A 160 -8.63 20.82 -10.45
C ASP A 160 -9.30 19.84 -11.42
N ARG A 161 -8.77 19.75 -12.65
CA ARG A 161 -9.20 18.71 -13.62
C ARG A 161 -8.89 17.32 -13.09
N LEU A 162 -7.66 17.08 -12.63
CA LEU A 162 -7.27 15.78 -12.08
C LEU A 162 -8.12 15.41 -10.87
N GLN A 163 -8.45 16.37 -10.00
CA GLN A 163 -9.26 16.13 -8.82
C GLN A 163 -10.71 15.75 -9.17
N ARG A 164 -11.28 16.37 -10.21
CA ARG A 164 -12.62 16.01 -10.76
C ARG A 164 -12.63 14.64 -11.44
N LEU A 165 -11.53 14.26 -12.09
CA LEU A 165 -11.35 12.96 -12.74
C LEU A 165 -10.67 11.95 -11.80
N SER A 166 -10.95 12.06 -10.50
CA SER A 166 -10.42 11.13 -9.49
C SER A 166 -11.47 10.69 -8.49
N ASP A 167 -11.35 9.45 -8.04
CA ASP A 167 -12.11 8.90 -6.93
C ASP A 167 -11.24 8.09 -5.97
N VAL A 168 -11.88 7.58 -4.92
CA VAL A 168 -11.28 6.61 -3.99
C VAL A 168 -11.94 5.26 -4.23
N LEU A 169 -11.12 4.28 -4.60
CA LEU A 169 -11.51 2.90 -4.81
C LEU A 169 -10.48 2.02 -4.11
N PRO A 170 -10.80 1.45 -2.92
CA PRO A 170 -9.83 0.68 -2.15
C PRO A 170 -9.38 -0.61 -2.81
N VAL A 171 -8.14 -1.04 -2.50
CA VAL A 171 -7.67 -2.38 -2.87
C VAL A 171 -8.46 -3.40 -2.05
N PRO A 172 -9.30 -4.27 -2.65
CA PRO A 172 -10.12 -5.20 -1.89
C PRO A 172 -9.27 -6.28 -1.22
N LEU A 173 -9.76 -6.78 -0.09
CA LEU A 173 -9.15 -7.94 0.56
C LEU A 173 -9.59 -9.24 -0.14
N THR A 174 -8.76 -10.26 -0.06
CA THR A 174 -9.17 -11.62 -0.43
C THR A 174 -10.00 -12.24 0.69
N ASP A 175 -10.77 -13.27 0.36
CA ASP A 175 -11.53 -14.06 1.35
C ASP A 175 -10.63 -14.96 2.20
N ALA A 176 -9.32 -14.96 1.92
CA ALA A 176 -8.37 -15.92 2.43
C ALA A 176 -8.41 -16.00 3.96
N LEU A 177 -8.48 -14.90 4.70
CA LEU A 177 -8.39 -14.93 6.17
C LEU A 177 -9.76 -14.78 6.84
N ALA A 178 -10.84 -14.63 6.07
CA ALA A 178 -12.18 -14.38 6.61
C ALA A 178 -12.68 -15.54 7.50
N GLU A 179 -12.33 -16.77 7.14
CA GLU A 179 -12.64 -17.99 7.91
C GLU A 179 -11.92 -18.05 9.27
N LEU A 180 -10.79 -17.37 9.42
CA LEU A 180 -9.98 -17.38 10.64
C LEU A 180 -10.60 -16.52 11.75
N LYS A 181 -11.56 -15.66 11.41
CA LYS A 181 -12.20 -14.70 12.33
C LYS A 181 -12.78 -15.33 13.58
N HIS A 182 -13.32 -16.54 13.47
CA HIS A 182 -13.99 -17.24 14.56
C HIS A 182 -13.06 -18.18 15.34
N GLN A 183 -11.80 -18.30 14.95
CA GLN A 183 -10.83 -19.11 15.66
C GLN A 183 -10.46 -18.48 17.01
N PRO A 184 -10.22 -19.28 18.06
CA PRO A 184 -9.71 -18.77 19.33
C PRO A 184 -8.41 -17.99 19.13
N LYS A 185 -8.34 -16.79 19.73
CA LYS A 185 -7.14 -15.94 19.70
C LYS A 185 -6.31 -16.15 20.95
N GLU A 186 -5.00 -16.16 20.78
CA GLU A 186 -4.03 -16.23 21.86
C GLU A 186 -3.75 -14.81 22.35
N ALA A 187 -4.38 -14.39 23.45
CA ALA A 187 -4.37 -12.99 23.90
C ALA A 187 -2.95 -12.40 24.14
N ASP A 188 -1.99 -13.25 24.50
CA ASP A 188 -0.60 -12.89 24.74
C ASP A 188 0.28 -12.96 23.47
N LEU A 189 -0.25 -13.41 22.34
CA LEU A 189 0.49 -13.50 21.07
C LEU A 189 0.40 -12.20 20.28
N ILE A 190 1.53 -11.49 20.23
CA ILE A 190 1.76 -10.31 19.41
C ILE A 190 2.32 -10.75 18.05
N VAL A 191 1.65 -10.36 16.98
CA VAL A 191 2.09 -10.55 15.60
C VAL A 191 2.48 -9.22 14.97
N TRP A 192 3.65 -9.18 14.36
CA TRP A 192 4.11 -8.07 13.52
C TRP A 192 4.48 -8.62 12.15
N ASN A 193 3.70 -8.28 11.12
CA ASN A 193 3.73 -8.89 9.78
C ASN A 193 4.04 -7.87 8.67
N HIS A 194 5.04 -7.02 8.89
CA HIS A 194 5.50 -6.04 7.92
C HIS A 194 6.86 -6.46 7.34
N ARG A 195 7.23 -5.85 6.22
CA ARG A 195 8.62 -5.87 5.73
C ARG A 195 9.54 -5.18 6.73
N TRP A 196 10.77 -5.66 6.87
CA TRP A 196 11.75 -5.11 7.84
C TRP A 196 12.48 -3.94 7.22
N GLU A 197 11.72 -2.91 6.88
CA GLU A 197 12.18 -1.70 6.22
C GLU A 197 11.97 -0.50 7.13
N TRP A 198 12.80 0.52 6.93
CA TRP A 198 12.81 1.72 7.76
C TRP A 198 11.43 2.38 7.88
N ASP A 199 10.65 2.41 6.80
CA ASP A 199 9.33 3.05 6.79
C ASP A 199 8.29 2.36 7.70
N LYS A 200 8.55 1.09 8.06
CA LYS A 200 7.74 0.29 8.99
C LYS A 200 8.22 0.38 10.44
N GLN A 201 9.40 0.97 10.66
CA GLN A 201 10.01 1.21 11.97
C GLN A 201 10.01 -0.02 12.89
N PRO A 202 10.62 -1.15 12.46
CA PRO A 202 10.69 -2.34 13.31
C PRO A 202 11.46 -2.11 14.62
N GLU A 203 12.47 -1.23 14.63
CA GLU A 203 13.22 -0.93 15.85
C GLU A 203 12.35 -0.26 16.93
N ARG A 204 11.43 0.63 16.54
CA ARG A 204 10.48 1.23 17.51
C ARG A 204 9.61 0.15 18.16
N PHE A 205 9.14 -0.79 17.35
CA PHE A 205 8.36 -1.92 17.84
C PHE A 205 9.17 -2.78 18.82
N LEU A 206 10.39 -3.18 18.45
CA LEU A 206 11.26 -3.99 19.30
C LEU A 206 11.62 -3.28 20.62
N ARG A 207 11.91 -1.98 20.58
CA ARG A 207 12.17 -1.18 21.81
C ARG A 207 10.97 -1.19 22.76
N ALA A 208 9.74 -1.10 22.22
CA ALA A 208 8.54 -1.20 23.04
C ALA A 208 8.43 -2.59 23.71
N LEU A 209 8.71 -3.66 22.96
CA LEU A 209 8.67 -5.02 23.52
C LEU A 209 9.77 -5.29 24.56
N VAL A 210 10.98 -4.72 24.38
CA VAL A 210 12.04 -4.79 25.39
C VAL A 210 11.55 -4.15 26.69
N ARG A 211 10.92 -2.98 26.62
CA ARG A 211 10.36 -2.32 27.82
C ARG A 211 9.25 -3.12 28.48
N LEU A 212 8.35 -3.73 27.71
CA LEU A 212 7.34 -4.66 28.25
C LEU A 212 8.00 -5.85 28.97
N LYS A 213 9.09 -6.40 28.40
CA LYS A 213 9.85 -7.49 29.03
C LYS A 213 10.47 -7.03 30.36
N GLU A 214 11.07 -5.83 30.39
CA GLU A 214 11.66 -5.24 31.60
C GLU A 214 10.62 -4.96 32.69
N GLN A 215 9.39 -4.61 32.31
CA GLN A 215 8.25 -4.43 33.22
C GLN A 215 7.67 -5.77 33.73
N GLY A 216 8.08 -6.90 33.16
CA GLY A 216 7.59 -8.23 33.55
C GLY A 216 6.26 -8.62 32.90
N THR A 217 5.72 -7.82 31.97
CA THR A 217 4.46 -8.13 31.27
C THR A 217 4.64 -9.39 30.41
N PRO A 218 3.80 -10.44 30.57
CA PRO A 218 3.91 -11.66 29.78
C PRO A 218 3.38 -11.45 28.35
N PHE A 219 4.16 -11.85 27.36
CA PHE A 219 3.75 -11.92 25.96
C PHE A 219 4.56 -12.96 25.19
N ARG A 220 4.12 -13.27 23.97
CA ARG A 220 4.83 -14.03 22.95
C ARG A 220 4.87 -13.22 21.66
N LEU A 221 5.96 -13.32 20.91
CA LEU A 221 6.21 -12.56 19.69
C LEU A 221 6.35 -13.48 18.48
N ALA A 222 5.51 -13.26 17.47
CA ALA A 222 5.72 -13.73 16.11
C ALA A 222 6.05 -12.54 15.19
N MET A 223 7.34 -12.37 14.90
CA MET A 223 7.85 -11.33 14.01
C MET A 223 8.02 -11.92 12.60
N LEU A 224 7.05 -11.66 11.73
CA LEU A 224 6.98 -12.20 10.39
C LEU A 224 7.60 -11.25 9.37
N GLY A 225 8.12 -11.80 8.28
CA GLY A 225 8.66 -11.04 7.15
C GLY A 225 10.18 -11.03 7.10
N TYR A 226 10.73 -10.22 6.20
CA TYR A 226 12.17 -10.08 6.00
C TYR A 226 12.47 -8.65 5.50
N GLY A 227 13.74 -8.27 5.52
CA GLY A 227 14.19 -6.98 4.98
C GLY A 227 15.69 -6.76 5.13
N GLY A 228 16.21 -5.85 4.31
CA GLY A 228 17.65 -5.59 4.18
C GLY A 228 18.19 -4.54 5.16
N GLY A 229 17.32 -3.75 5.79
CA GLY A 229 17.68 -2.62 6.66
C GLY A 229 17.93 -2.98 8.12
N ARG A 230 18.61 -4.09 8.40
CA ARG A 230 18.88 -4.53 9.79
C ARG A 230 20.06 -3.77 10.38
N SER A 231 19.84 -3.09 11.50
CA SER A 231 20.87 -2.48 12.33
C SER A 231 21.44 -3.49 13.34
N ALA A 232 22.62 -3.22 13.91
CA ALA A 232 23.14 -4.02 15.03
C ALA A 232 22.16 -3.98 16.22
N GLU A 233 21.54 -2.82 16.47
CA GLU A 233 20.53 -2.63 17.51
C GLU A 233 19.32 -3.55 17.32
N PHE A 234 18.87 -3.75 16.08
CA PHE A 234 17.78 -4.66 15.76
C PHE A 234 18.10 -6.11 16.16
N ASP A 235 19.31 -6.60 15.88
CA ASP A 235 19.73 -7.94 16.27
C ASP A 235 19.95 -8.07 17.79
N GLU A 236 20.49 -7.04 18.44
CA GLU A 236 20.64 -7.00 19.91
C GLU A 236 19.28 -7.09 20.62
N MET A 237 18.28 -6.33 20.17
CA MET A 237 16.93 -6.38 20.76
C MET A 237 16.25 -7.73 20.53
N ARG A 238 16.48 -8.38 19.37
CA ARG A 238 16.02 -9.75 19.14
C ARG A 238 16.60 -10.69 20.20
N ASP A 239 17.89 -10.59 20.48
CA ASP A 239 18.56 -11.46 21.45
C ASP A 239 18.05 -11.21 22.88
N VAL A 240 17.80 -9.95 23.26
CA VAL A 240 17.14 -9.60 24.53
C VAL A 240 15.74 -10.23 24.62
N LEU A 241 15.00 -10.30 23.51
CA LEU A 241 13.65 -10.82 23.43
C LEU A 241 13.57 -12.34 23.20
N ALA A 242 14.69 -13.06 23.08
CA ALA A 242 14.73 -14.45 22.62
C ALA A 242 13.72 -15.39 23.32
N GLU A 243 13.58 -15.29 24.65
CA GLU A 243 12.64 -16.09 25.45
C GLU A 243 11.16 -15.81 25.15
N ARG A 244 10.85 -14.67 24.55
CA ARG A 244 9.50 -14.23 24.15
C ARG A 244 9.21 -14.55 22.69
N VAL A 245 10.23 -14.81 21.86
CA VAL A 245 10.08 -15.04 20.42
C VAL A 245 9.62 -16.47 20.16
N VAL A 246 8.47 -16.62 19.50
CA VAL A 246 7.94 -17.92 19.03
C VAL A 246 8.07 -18.09 17.52
N GLN A 247 8.25 -17.00 16.77
CA GLN A 247 8.54 -17.01 15.35
C GLN A 247 9.34 -15.76 14.96
N TRP A 248 10.34 -15.95 14.09
CA TRP A 248 11.17 -14.87 13.56
C TRP A 248 11.51 -15.13 12.08
N GLY A 249 11.12 -14.21 11.20
CA GLY A 249 11.50 -14.23 9.79
C GLY A 249 10.37 -14.59 8.82
N GLU A 250 10.76 -14.85 7.58
CA GLU A 250 9.85 -15.23 6.50
C GLU A 250 9.24 -16.62 6.74
N VAL A 251 7.96 -16.77 6.38
CA VAL A 251 7.17 -18.00 6.56
C VAL A 251 6.43 -18.34 5.28
N SER A 252 6.04 -19.61 5.12
CA SER A 252 5.17 -20.02 4.01
C SER A 252 3.80 -19.34 4.12
N LYS A 253 3.02 -19.35 3.03
CA LYS A 253 1.65 -18.81 3.03
C LYS A 253 0.75 -19.49 4.06
N GLU A 254 0.91 -20.80 4.24
CA GLU A 254 0.14 -21.62 5.19
C GLU A 254 0.51 -21.25 6.63
N ALA A 255 1.81 -21.14 6.93
CA ALA A 255 2.27 -20.72 8.25
C ALA A 255 1.91 -19.26 8.55
N TYR A 256 1.94 -18.37 7.54
CA TYR A 256 1.46 -17.00 7.67
C TYR A 256 -0.02 -16.95 8.11
N ARG A 257 -0.87 -17.76 7.47
CA ARG A 257 -2.29 -17.88 7.84
C ARG A 257 -2.46 -18.41 9.26
N ASP A 258 -1.67 -19.41 9.67
CA ASP A 258 -1.72 -19.95 11.04
C ASP A 258 -1.40 -18.87 12.08
N TRP A 259 -0.29 -18.14 11.89
CA TRP A 259 0.10 -17.07 12.80
C TRP A 259 -0.95 -15.96 12.90
N LEU A 260 -1.51 -15.51 11.78
CA LEU A 260 -2.58 -14.51 11.76
C LEU A 260 -3.88 -15.05 12.40
N GLY A 261 -4.18 -16.34 12.20
CA GLY A 261 -5.34 -17.00 12.81
C GLY A 261 -5.26 -17.12 14.33
N ARG A 262 -4.06 -17.18 14.89
CA ARG A 262 -3.82 -17.29 16.34
C ARG A 262 -3.58 -15.94 17.01
N ALA A 263 -3.23 -14.91 16.25
CA ALA A 263 -2.87 -13.59 16.75
C ALA A 263 -3.92 -13.00 17.70
N GLY A 264 -3.51 -12.72 18.94
CA GLY A 264 -4.31 -11.89 19.86
C GLY A 264 -4.21 -10.42 19.47
N ILE A 265 -2.99 -9.96 19.23
CA ILE A 265 -2.66 -8.55 18.97
C ILE A 265 -1.81 -8.45 17.71
N GLY A 266 -2.29 -7.69 16.72
CA GLY A 266 -1.51 -7.25 15.56
C GLY A 266 -0.99 -5.83 15.78
N VAL A 267 0.28 -5.57 15.49
CA VAL A 267 0.89 -4.25 15.75
C VAL A 267 1.47 -3.63 14.48
N SER A 268 1.31 -2.32 14.32
CA SER A 268 2.11 -1.51 13.40
C SER A 268 2.74 -0.33 14.10
N THR A 269 3.98 -0.02 13.71
CA THR A 269 4.72 1.19 14.09
C THR A 269 5.03 2.09 12.89
N ALA A 270 4.36 1.83 11.76
CA ALA A 270 4.70 2.45 10.49
C ALA A 270 4.62 3.98 10.53
N ILE A 271 5.56 4.62 9.83
CA ILE A 271 5.53 6.05 9.49
C ILE A 271 5.13 6.29 8.04
N HIS A 272 4.85 5.20 7.30
CA HIS A 272 4.37 5.25 5.94
C HIS A 272 3.51 4.02 5.60
N ASP A 273 2.28 4.28 5.16
CA ASP A 273 1.37 3.28 4.58
C ASP A 273 0.20 3.97 3.86
N PHE A 274 -0.24 3.42 2.74
CA PHE A 274 -1.36 3.95 1.95
C PHE A 274 -2.69 3.25 2.21
N GLN A 275 -2.69 2.07 2.84
CA GLN A 275 -3.95 1.34 3.16
C GLN A 275 -3.80 0.38 4.35
N GLY A 276 -2.62 -0.18 4.59
CA GLY A 276 -2.32 -1.02 5.73
C GLY A 276 -2.77 -2.47 5.57
N LEU A 277 -2.54 -3.10 4.40
CA LEU A 277 -2.98 -4.48 4.12
C LEU A 277 -2.57 -5.47 5.23
N SER A 278 -1.33 -5.41 5.73
CA SER A 278 -0.86 -6.25 6.84
C SER A 278 -1.77 -6.18 8.08
N MET A 279 -2.25 -4.98 8.42
CA MET A 279 -3.14 -4.75 9.57
C MET A 279 -4.59 -5.10 9.27
N LEU A 280 -5.04 -4.86 8.03
CA LEU A 280 -6.35 -5.27 7.55
C LEU A 280 -6.50 -6.80 7.52
N GLU A 281 -5.45 -7.53 7.18
CA GLU A 281 -5.40 -8.99 7.21
C GLU A 281 -5.53 -9.53 8.64
N LEU A 282 -4.83 -8.93 9.61
CA LEU A 282 -4.98 -9.26 11.04
C LEU A 282 -6.39 -8.95 11.56
N ALA A 283 -6.94 -7.79 11.17
CA ALA A 283 -8.33 -7.43 11.50
C ALA A 283 -9.34 -8.42 10.88
N GLN A 284 -9.14 -8.80 9.62
CA GLN A 284 -9.97 -9.81 8.93
C GLN A 284 -9.90 -11.16 9.63
N ALA A 285 -8.71 -11.56 10.08
CA ALA A 285 -8.51 -12.77 10.87
C ALA A 285 -9.08 -12.66 12.29
N GLY A 286 -9.56 -11.50 12.74
CA GLY A 286 -10.22 -11.31 14.03
C GLY A 286 -9.31 -10.92 15.20
N ALA A 287 -8.07 -10.53 14.92
CA ALA A 287 -7.16 -10.00 15.95
C ALA A 287 -7.59 -8.60 16.44
N THR A 288 -7.17 -8.24 17.65
CA THR A 288 -7.11 -6.83 18.03
C THR A 288 -5.95 -6.19 17.28
N VAL A 289 -6.14 -4.99 16.74
CA VAL A 289 -5.08 -4.32 15.97
C VAL A 289 -4.70 -3.02 16.66
N VAL A 290 -3.41 -2.86 16.94
CA VAL A 290 -2.81 -1.67 17.53
C VAL A 290 -2.01 -0.93 16.46
N VAL A 291 -2.43 0.29 16.14
CA VAL A 291 -1.85 1.09 15.05
C VAL A 291 -1.70 2.54 15.50
N PRO A 292 -0.76 3.30 14.92
CA PRO A 292 -0.63 4.70 15.26
C PRO A 292 -1.79 5.50 14.66
N ASN A 293 -2.21 6.58 15.33
CA ASN A 293 -3.28 7.47 14.89
C ASN A 293 -2.83 8.43 13.75
N ARG A 294 -2.35 7.85 12.65
CA ARG A 294 -1.81 8.53 11.47
C ARG A 294 -1.99 7.65 10.22
N LEU A 295 -1.55 8.17 9.07
CA LEU A 295 -1.61 7.47 7.79
C LEU A 295 -3.06 7.14 7.38
N ALA A 296 -3.24 6.09 6.58
CA ALA A 296 -4.55 5.57 6.20
C ALA A 296 -5.24 4.74 7.31
N TYR A 297 -4.62 4.53 8.46
CA TYR A 297 -5.16 3.64 9.50
C TYR A 297 -6.52 4.10 10.06
N PRO A 298 -6.74 5.39 10.41
CA PRO A 298 -8.05 5.84 10.87
C PRO A 298 -9.17 5.67 9.83
N GLU A 299 -8.81 5.77 8.54
CA GLU A 299 -9.73 5.57 7.43
C GLU A 299 -10.08 4.08 7.25
N CYS A 300 -9.07 3.21 7.25
CA CYS A 300 -9.21 1.80 6.89
C CYS A 300 -9.63 0.90 8.08
N LEU A 301 -9.25 1.28 9.30
CA LEU A 301 -9.40 0.51 10.54
C LEU A 301 -10.00 1.38 11.67
N PRO A 302 -11.19 1.99 11.49
CA PRO A 302 -11.76 2.95 12.44
C PRO A 302 -12.04 2.38 13.85
N GLY A 303 -12.04 1.05 14.02
CA GLY A 303 -12.21 0.38 15.31
C GLY A 303 -10.92 -0.18 15.92
N ALA A 304 -9.75 0.18 15.36
CA ALA A 304 -8.47 -0.24 15.92
C ALA A 304 -8.16 0.45 17.24
N SER A 305 -7.26 -0.16 18.02
CA SER A 305 -6.66 0.45 19.19
C SER A 305 -5.59 1.44 18.73
N PHE A 306 -5.94 2.72 18.72
CA PHE A 306 -5.03 3.77 18.30
C PHE A 306 -4.12 4.20 19.45
N TYR A 307 -2.82 4.30 19.17
CA TYR A 307 -1.90 5.05 20.04
C TYR A 307 -1.54 6.38 19.36
N PRO A 308 -1.37 7.49 20.11
CA PRO A 308 -1.06 8.80 19.53
C PRO A 308 0.19 8.75 18.65
N GLY A 309 1.32 8.33 19.24
CA GLY A 309 2.57 8.13 18.56
C GLY A 309 3.16 9.41 17.96
N SER A 310 4.34 9.29 17.36
CA SER A 310 5.00 10.42 16.69
C SER A 310 5.87 9.94 15.54
N GLU A 311 5.71 10.52 14.34
CA GLU A 311 6.60 10.21 13.21
C GLU A 311 8.04 10.67 13.47
N LYS A 312 8.21 11.77 14.22
CA LYS A 312 9.50 12.45 14.41
C LYS A 312 10.19 12.11 15.72
N ASP A 313 9.43 11.69 16.73
CA ASP A 313 9.93 11.39 18.06
C ASP A 313 9.77 9.89 18.33
N ALA A 314 10.87 9.16 18.17
CA ALA A 314 10.87 7.72 18.38
C ALA A 314 10.65 7.34 19.86
N ALA A 315 11.03 8.18 20.82
CA ALA A 315 10.84 7.89 22.24
C ALA A 315 9.36 7.97 22.61
N GLN A 316 8.70 9.06 22.21
CA GLN A 316 7.25 9.23 22.38
C GLN A 316 6.46 8.11 21.69
N ASP A 317 6.84 7.74 20.47
CA ASP A 317 6.18 6.65 19.73
C ASP A 317 6.29 5.30 20.44
N VAL A 318 7.40 5.05 21.13
CA VAL A 318 7.61 3.84 21.96
C VAL A 318 6.83 3.94 23.27
N ASP A 319 6.86 5.07 23.98
CA ASP A 319 6.12 5.28 25.23
C ASP A 319 4.62 5.04 25.06
N ASP A 320 4.03 5.64 24.02
CA ASP A 320 2.61 5.50 23.72
C ASP A 320 2.24 4.06 23.35
N LEU A 321 3.10 3.37 22.60
CA LEU A 321 2.86 1.98 22.23
C LEU A 321 2.94 1.04 23.43
N VAL A 322 3.93 1.22 24.31
CA VAL A 322 4.06 0.46 25.57
C VAL A 322 2.78 0.62 26.39
N MET A 323 2.31 1.85 26.57
CA MET A 323 1.10 2.12 27.35
C MET A 323 -0.13 1.34 26.84
N VAL A 324 -0.36 1.35 25.53
CA VAL A 324 -1.51 0.64 24.93
C VAL A 324 -1.33 -0.88 25.01
N LEU A 325 -0.13 -1.39 24.79
CA LEU A 325 0.13 -2.83 24.88
C LEU A 325 0.02 -3.37 26.30
N THR A 326 0.53 -2.65 27.31
CA THR A 326 0.38 -3.00 28.73
C THR A 326 -1.09 -3.12 29.10
N ALA A 327 -1.91 -2.10 28.78
CA ALA A 327 -3.34 -2.12 29.09
C ALA A 327 -4.08 -3.31 28.45
N LEU A 328 -3.71 -3.71 27.23
CA LEU A 328 -4.31 -4.86 26.54
C LEU A 328 -3.85 -6.20 27.14
N LEU A 329 -2.56 -6.35 27.45
CA LEU A 329 -1.98 -7.59 27.97
C LEU A 329 -2.36 -7.85 29.43
N GLU A 330 -2.57 -6.80 30.22
CA GLU A 330 -2.97 -6.89 31.64
C GLU A 330 -4.50 -6.96 31.81
N GLY A 331 -5.26 -6.84 30.72
CA GLY A 331 -6.72 -6.92 30.72
C GLY A 331 -7.44 -5.66 31.22
N GLU A 332 -6.72 -4.54 31.33
CA GLU A 332 -7.29 -3.22 31.67
C GLU A 332 -8.10 -2.63 30.51
N ALA A 333 -7.76 -3.02 29.27
CA ALA A 333 -8.51 -2.71 28.06
C ALA A 333 -9.03 -4.00 27.43
N GLN A 334 -10.32 -4.01 27.05
CA GLN A 334 -10.93 -5.20 26.48
C GLN A 334 -10.55 -5.35 25.00
N PRO A 335 -9.94 -6.49 24.59
CA PRO A 335 -9.65 -6.76 23.18
C PRO A 335 -10.96 -6.77 22.37
N ALA A 336 -11.02 -5.98 21.31
CA ALA A 336 -12.17 -5.94 20.41
C ALA A 336 -11.73 -6.30 18.99
N PRO A 337 -12.35 -7.31 18.35
CA PRO A 337 -12.07 -7.62 16.96
C PRO A 337 -12.35 -6.39 16.09
N VAL A 338 -11.33 -5.94 15.36
CA VAL A 338 -11.45 -4.76 14.51
C VAL A 338 -12.19 -5.16 13.23
N ARG A 339 -13.26 -4.45 12.88
CA ARG A 339 -13.84 -4.55 11.54
C ARG A 339 -13.16 -3.54 10.63
N GLY A 340 -12.33 -4.04 9.71
CA GLY A 340 -11.81 -3.21 8.62
C GLY A 340 -12.97 -2.66 7.77
N ARG A 341 -12.81 -1.44 7.26
CA ARG A 341 -13.77 -0.83 6.31
C ARG A 341 -13.56 -1.26 4.87
N ILE A 342 -12.45 -1.94 4.59
CA ILE A 342 -12.08 -2.36 3.24
C ILE A 342 -12.86 -3.64 2.90
N PRO A 343 -13.75 -3.59 1.90
CA PRO A 343 -14.51 -4.75 1.46
C PRO A 343 -13.66 -5.84 0.81
N LEU A 344 -14.26 -7.02 0.67
CA LEU A 344 -13.70 -8.15 -0.06
C LEU A 344 -13.84 -7.94 -1.58
N TRP A 345 -13.04 -8.64 -2.39
CA TRP A 345 -13.18 -8.60 -3.85
C TRP A 345 -14.61 -8.84 -4.32
N ARG A 346 -15.30 -9.84 -3.75
CA ARG A 346 -16.70 -10.15 -4.08
C ARG A 346 -17.71 -9.05 -3.75
N GLU A 347 -17.36 -8.15 -2.84
CA GLU A 347 -18.21 -7.03 -2.39
C GLU A 347 -17.92 -5.75 -3.19
N LEU A 348 -16.70 -5.62 -3.73
CA LEU A 348 -16.24 -4.46 -4.50
C LEU A 348 -16.21 -4.69 -6.02
N ALA A 349 -16.46 -5.92 -6.47
CA ALA A 349 -16.37 -6.30 -7.88
C ALA A 349 -17.24 -5.43 -8.79
N ASP A 350 -18.48 -5.14 -8.38
CA ASP A 350 -19.40 -4.32 -9.18
C ASP A 350 -18.85 -2.90 -9.35
N SER A 351 -18.36 -2.26 -8.28
CA SER A 351 -17.74 -0.94 -8.34
C SER A 351 -16.53 -0.88 -9.30
N TYR A 352 -15.69 -1.93 -9.30
CA TYR A 352 -14.56 -2.05 -10.23
C TYR A 352 -15.04 -2.26 -11.68
N ARG A 353 -16.04 -3.11 -11.91
CA ARG A 353 -16.61 -3.37 -13.24
C ARG A 353 -17.28 -2.13 -13.82
N ASP A 354 -18.08 -1.44 -13.02
CA ASP A 354 -18.74 -0.20 -13.39
C ASP A 354 -17.69 0.85 -13.77
N LYS A 355 -16.61 0.95 -12.99
CA LYS A 355 -15.50 1.86 -13.28
C LYS A 355 -14.84 1.54 -14.62
N MET A 356 -14.44 0.29 -14.84
CA MET A 356 -13.80 -0.13 -16.09
C MET A 356 -14.70 0.12 -17.30
N THR A 357 -15.99 -0.22 -17.18
CA THR A 357 -16.98 -0.05 -18.25
C THR A 357 -17.23 1.42 -18.57
N PHE A 358 -17.38 2.25 -17.53
CA PHE A 358 -17.54 3.70 -17.67
C PHE A 358 -16.36 4.32 -18.42
N ILE A 359 -15.13 4.01 -18.00
CA ILE A 359 -13.93 4.60 -18.62
C ILE A 359 -13.77 4.11 -20.06
N ALA A 360 -13.97 2.82 -20.32
CA ALA A 360 -13.92 2.26 -21.68
C ALA A 360 -14.92 2.96 -22.63
N SER A 361 -16.09 3.37 -22.12
CA SER A 361 -17.09 4.10 -22.91
C SER A 361 -16.70 5.55 -23.25
N MET A 362 -15.70 6.13 -22.59
CA MET A 362 -15.28 7.52 -22.83
C MET A 362 -14.68 7.72 -24.23
N SER A 363 -14.11 6.67 -24.85
CA SER A 363 -13.58 6.71 -26.23
C SER A 363 -14.68 6.97 -27.26
N LEU A 364 -15.91 6.51 -26.99
CA LEU A 364 -17.05 6.61 -27.92
C LEU A 364 -17.70 8.01 -27.93
N SER A 365 -17.23 8.92 -27.08
CA SER A 365 -17.90 10.18 -26.77
C SER A 365 -17.14 11.44 -27.22
N GLN A 366 -15.97 11.30 -27.87
CA GLN A 366 -15.25 12.45 -28.45
C GLN A 366 -15.58 12.58 -29.94
N PRO A 367 -16.06 13.74 -30.41
CA PRO A 367 -16.43 13.99 -31.80
C PRO A 367 -15.23 14.09 -32.75
#